data_AF-A0A6A3AM86-F1
#
_entry.id   AF-A0A6A3AM86-F1
#
_cell.length_a   1.000
_cell.length_b   1.000
_cell.length_c   1.000
_cell.angle_alpha   90.00
_cell.angle_beta   90.00
_cell.angle_gamma   90.00
#
_symmetry.space_group_name_H-M   'P 1'
#
loop_
_entity.id
_entity.type
_entity.pdbx_description
1 polymer ?
#
loop_
_entity_poly.entity_id
_entity_poly.type
_entity_poly.pdbx_seq_one_letter_code
_entity_poly.pdbx_strand_id
1 'polypeptide(L)'
;MYKSSRFWNENFIMAIKAVTLLIFVYLLVETPGVSAMVPAVIVFGDSTVDPGNNNQISTVLKSNFAPYGRDYFSGQPTGRFSNGRIATDFISEAFGIKPTIPAYLDPKFDIRDFASGVSFASAGTGYDNATSDVLSVIPFWKEMEYYKEYQSKLRGYLGNDKANQLLSESLHLLSIGTNDFLENYYTFPTRSSQYRVDQYEDFLIGIASDFIMELYKLGARKIAIGGLPPMGCLPLERTTNIMHGSACIEEYNNVAKDFNVKLQANVAELNRELRGIQIVMPNPYDKLLEMIQNPGLSVSLQQEFTVLISRKIRILISSY
;
A
#
# COMPACT_ATOMS: atom_id res chain seq x y z
N MET A 1 60.58 46.27 -20.67
CA MET A 1 60.08 45.49 -19.52
C MET A 1 58.80 46.14 -19.01
N TYR A 2 57.84 45.37 -18.47
CA TYR A 2 56.46 45.78 -18.06
C TYR A 2 55.39 45.88 -19.17
N LYS A 3 54.92 44.72 -19.68
CA LYS A 3 53.56 44.62 -20.25
C LYS A 3 52.91 43.24 -20.10
N SER A 4 53.68 42.21 -19.75
CA SER A 4 53.17 40.83 -19.62
C SER A 4 52.42 40.58 -18.29
N SER A 5 52.83 41.16 -17.15
CA SER A 5 52.27 40.79 -15.84
C SER A 5 50.84 41.26 -15.57
N ARG A 6 50.34 42.29 -16.28
CA ARG A 6 48.98 42.82 -16.08
C ARG A 6 47.90 41.93 -16.73
N PHE A 7 48.21 41.32 -17.87
CA PHE A 7 47.27 40.54 -18.67
C PHE A 7 46.93 39.19 -18.04
N TRP A 8 47.92 38.55 -17.39
CA TRP A 8 47.68 37.32 -16.62
C TRP A 8 46.80 37.59 -15.39
N ASN A 9 46.92 38.76 -14.78
CA ASN A 9 46.16 39.12 -13.59
C ASN A 9 44.67 39.36 -13.90
N GLU A 10 44.35 40.02 -15.01
CA GLU A 10 42.96 40.24 -15.42
C GLU A 10 42.26 38.95 -15.85
N ASN A 11 42.94 38.09 -16.62
CA ASN A 11 42.38 36.79 -17.00
C ASN A 11 42.20 35.87 -15.80
N PHE A 12 43.12 35.90 -14.84
CA PHE A 12 43.01 35.13 -13.60
C PHE A 12 41.87 35.62 -12.71
N ILE A 13 41.70 36.94 -12.56
CA ILE A 13 40.59 37.54 -11.81
C ILE A 13 39.24 37.24 -12.50
N MET A 14 39.19 37.29 -13.83
CA MET A 14 37.99 36.92 -14.61
C MET A 14 37.65 35.43 -14.45
N ALA A 15 38.64 34.54 -14.45
CA ALA A 15 38.44 33.12 -14.21
C ALA A 15 37.90 32.85 -12.79
N ILE A 16 38.46 33.51 -11.76
CA ILE A 16 37.96 33.38 -10.39
C ILE A 16 36.52 33.87 -10.27
N LYS A 17 36.18 35.00 -10.89
CA LYS A 17 34.80 35.54 -10.93
C LYS A 17 33.83 34.60 -11.66
N ALA A 18 34.25 34.00 -12.76
CA ALA A 18 33.43 33.03 -13.48
C ALA A 18 33.21 31.75 -12.67
N VAL A 19 34.25 31.22 -12.01
CA VAL A 19 34.15 30.04 -11.15
C VAL A 19 33.27 30.32 -9.93
N THR A 20 33.43 31.47 -9.27
CA THR A 20 32.56 31.85 -8.14
C THR A 20 31.12 32.06 -8.58
N LEU A 21 30.87 32.67 -9.73
CA LEU A 21 29.52 32.80 -10.30
C LEU A 21 28.91 31.43 -10.62
N LEU A 22 29.67 30.50 -11.20
CA LEU A 22 29.22 29.14 -11.49
C LEU A 22 28.90 28.36 -10.20
N ILE A 23 29.71 28.51 -9.14
CA ILE A 23 29.43 27.92 -7.82
C ILE A 23 28.15 28.54 -7.23
N PHE A 24 27.97 29.86 -7.35
CA PHE A 24 26.79 30.55 -6.86
C PHE A 24 25.51 30.14 -7.62
N VAL A 25 25.61 29.96 -8.94
CA VAL A 25 24.51 29.44 -9.77
C VAL A 25 24.22 27.97 -9.41
N TYR A 26 25.25 27.14 -9.19
CA TYR A 26 25.07 25.75 -8.75
C TYR A 26 24.36 25.68 -7.38
N LEU A 27 24.73 26.55 -6.44
CA LEU A 27 24.07 26.67 -5.12
C LEU A 27 22.64 27.24 -5.21
N LEU A 28 22.34 28.06 -6.22
CA LEU A 28 20.98 28.55 -6.48
C LEU A 28 20.11 27.54 -7.25
N VAL A 29 20.71 26.53 -7.91
CA VAL A 29 20.03 25.43 -8.61
C VAL A 29 19.67 24.28 -7.65
N GLU A 30 20.21 24.27 -6.42
CA GLU A 30 19.56 23.57 -5.31
C GLU A 30 18.30 24.33 -4.87
N THR A 31 17.29 24.37 -5.74
CA THR A 31 15.94 24.36 -5.21
C THR A 31 15.86 23.11 -4.35
N PRO A 32 15.53 23.17 -3.04
CA PRO A 32 15.02 21.98 -2.40
C PRO A 32 13.79 21.65 -3.25
N GLY A 33 13.92 20.64 -4.11
CA GLY A 33 12.75 20.01 -4.66
C GLY A 33 11.93 19.71 -3.42
N VAL A 34 10.77 20.35 -3.29
CA VAL A 34 9.79 19.94 -2.30
C VAL A 34 9.41 18.55 -2.76
N SER A 35 10.24 17.56 -2.41
CA SER A 35 9.91 16.16 -2.53
C SER A 35 8.66 16.08 -1.69
N ALA A 36 7.50 15.99 -2.35
CA ALA A 36 6.21 15.97 -1.69
C ALA A 36 6.28 14.89 -0.62
N MET A 37 6.49 15.32 0.63
CA MET A 37 6.70 14.38 1.73
C MET A 37 5.37 13.67 1.91
N VAL A 38 5.41 12.35 2.10
CA VAL A 38 4.24 11.60 2.53
C VAL A 38 4.24 11.68 4.05
N PRO A 39 3.36 12.47 4.70
CA PRO A 39 3.42 12.70 6.14
C PRO A 39 2.86 11.53 6.94
N ALA A 40 1.97 10.73 6.34
CA ALA A 40 1.44 9.52 6.94
C ALA A 40 1.03 8.48 5.89
N VAL A 41 1.02 7.21 6.31
CA VAL A 41 0.51 6.07 5.54
C VAL A 41 -0.76 5.55 6.21
N ILE A 42 -1.86 5.57 5.47
CA ILE A 42 -3.20 5.21 5.94
C ILE A 42 -3.63 3.94 5.19
N VAL A 43 -3.94 2.87 5.90
CA VAL A 43 -4.02 1.52 5.33
C VAL A 43 -5.41 0.91 5.52
N PHE A 44 -5.89 0.26 4.47
CA PHE A 44 -7.13 -0.51 4.41
C PHE A 44 -6.87 -1.87 3.76
N GLY A 45 -7.65 -2.89 4.11
CA GLY A 45 -7.61 -4.18 3.43
C GLY A 45 -7.57 -5.39 4.35
N ASP A 46 -6.87 -6.43 3.93
CA ASP A 46 -6.95 -7.75 4.55
C ASP A 46 -5.73 -8.13 5.41
N SER A 47 -5.53 -9.44 5.61
CA SER A 47 -4.46 -10.03 6.41
C SER A 47 -3.06 -9.63 5.93
N THR A 48 -2.91 -9.30 4.64
CA THR A 48 -1.64 -8.87 4.05
C THR A 48 -1.16 -7.53 4.62
N VAL A 49 -2.07 -6.74 5.19
CA VAL A 49 -1.82 -5.39 5.69
C VAL A 49 -2.41 -5.11 7.08
N ASP A 50 -2.92 -6.14 7.77
CA ASP A 50 -3.43 -6.07 9.15
C ASP A 50 -2.28 -6.14 10.17
N PRO A 51 -2.05 -5.07 10.97
CA PRO A 51 -1.05 -5.08 12.03
C PRO A 51 -1.54 -5.65 13.37
N GLY A 52 -2.81 -6.05 13.46
CA GLY A 52 -3.40 -6.68 14.64
C GLY A 52 -4.81 -6.19 15.03
N ASN A 53 -5.60 -5.59 14.13
CA ASN A 53 -6.98 -5.20 14.42
C ASN A 53 -7.84 -6.41 14.77
N ASN A 54 -7.61 -7.56 14.11
CA ASN A 54 -8.32 -8.81 14.41
C ASN A 54 -8.15 -9.29 15.86
N ASN A 55 -7.12 -8.84 16.58
CA ASN A 55 -6.95 -9.18 17.99
C ASN A 55 -8.08 -8.63 18.86
N GLN A 56 -8.67 -7.51 18.45
CA GLN A 56 -9.63 -6.71 19.23
C GLN A 56 -11.09 -7.07 18.95
N ILE A 57 -11.34 -8.02 18.05
CA ILE A 57 -12.68 -8.51 17.73
C ILE A 57 -12.80 -10.01 18.00
N SER A 58 -14.05 -10.50 18.06
CA SER A 58 -14.36 -11.91 18.32
C SER A 58 -14.35 -12.72 17.03
N THR A 59 -13.16 -13.06 16.54
CA THR A 59 -12.94 -13.94 15.38
C THR A 59 -11.89 -15.00 15.70
N VAL A 60 -11.93 -16.13 14.98
CA VAL A 60 -10.85 -17.14 15.01
C VAL A 60 -9.64 -16.73 14.17
N LEU A 61 -9.82 -15.78 13.23
CA LEU A 61 -8.78 -15.38 12.30
C LEU A 61 -7.85 -14.36 12.96
N LYS A 62 -6.94 -14.88 13.79
CA LYS A 62 -5.91 -14.11 14.51
C LYS A 62 -4.53 -14.68 14.22
N SER A 63 -3.50 -13.86 14.41
CA SER A 63 -2.10 -14.24 14.32
C SER A 63 -1.32 -13.76 15.56
N ASN A 64 -2.00 -13.76 16.72
CA ASN A 64 -1.45 -13.38 18.02
C ASN A 64 -0.81 -14.56 18.79
N PHE A 65 -0.30 -15.56 18.06
CA PHE A 65 0.29 -16.77 18.63
C PHE A 65 1.54 -17.20 17.84
N ALA A 66 2.38 -18.07 18.40
CA ALA A 66 3.57 -18.57 17.71
C ALA A 66 3.17 -19.44 16.49
N PRO A 67 3.86 -19.33 15.33
CA PRO A 67 5.17 -18.71 15.15
C PRO A 67 5.15 -17.26 14.62
N TYR A 68 4.00 -16.59 14.63
CA TYR A 68 3.90 -15.20 14.17
C TYR A 68 4.73 -14.26 15.08
N GLY A 69 5.27 -13.20 14.49
CA GLY A 69 6.06 -12.19 15.21
C GLY A 69 7.44 -12.61 15.73
N ARG A 70 7.93 -13.84 15.43
CA ARG A 70 9.27 -14.30 15.87
C ARG A 70 10.41 -13.35 15.47
N ASP A 71 10.31 -12.75 14.28
CA ASP A 71 11.29 -11.84 13.66
C ASP A 71 10.83 -10.38 13.75
N TYR A 72 9.77 -10.10 14.52
CA TYR A 72 9.36 -8.75 14.86
C TYR A 72 10.30 -8.14 15.91
N PHE A 73 10.31 -6.81 16.05
CA PHE A 73 11.24 -6.12 16.96
C PHE A 73 11.19 -6.61 18.41
N SER A 74 10.02 -7.04 18.89
CA SER A 74 9.83 -7.59 20.23
C SER A 74 10.01 -9.10 20.32
N GLY A 75 10.13 -9.81 19.19
CA GLY A 75 10.07 -11.27 19.12
C GLY A 75 8.72 -11.85 19.56
N GLN A 76 7.66 -11.02 19.63
CA GLN A 76 6.32 -11.41 20.09
C GLN A 76 5.28 -11.26 18.98
N PRO A 77 4.25 -12.14 18.93
CA PRO A 77 3.17 -12.03 17.97
C PRO A 77 2.35 -10.75 18.21
N THR A 78 2.19 -9.94 17.18
CA THR A 78 1.44 -8.67 17.24
C THR A 78 0.04 -8.77 16.65
N GLY A 79 -0.31 -9.88 15.98
CA GLY A 79 -1.49 -9.97 15.12
C GLY A 79 -1.21 -9.63 13.66
N ARG A 80 0.05 -9.40 13.28
CA ARG A 80 0.51 -9.45 11.89
C ARG A 80 0.54 -10.88 11.40
N PHE A 81 -0.03 -11.14 10.22
CA PHE A 81 0.03 -12.44 9.54
C PHE A 81 1.41 -12.67 8.86
N SER A 82 2.46 -12.47 9.65
CA SER A 82 3.86 -12.55 9.26
C SER A 82 4.70 -12.98 10.45
N ASN A 83 5.88 -13.55 10.18
CA ASN A 83 6.91 -13.75 11.20
C ASN A 83 7.45 -12.41 11.74
N GLY A 84 7.26 -11.30 11.04
CA GLY A 84 7.74 -10.00 11.47
C GLY A 84 6.89 -8.86 10.93
N ARG A 85 7.56 -7.87 10.34
CA ARG A 85 6.92 -6.73 9.69
C ARG A 85 6.15 -7.17 8.44
N ILE A 86 5.17 -6.37 8.06
CA ILE A 86 4.35 -6.52 6.84
C ILE A 86 4.72 -5.46 5.80
N ALA A 87 4.29 -5.64 4.55
CA ALA A 87 4.70 -4.78 3.43
C ALA A 87 4.51 -3.27 3.70
N THR A 88 3.42 -2.90 4.38
CA THR A 88 3.08 -1.52 4.71
C THR A 88 4.04 -0.91 5.74
N ASP A 89 4.61 -1.70 6.66
CA ASP A 89 5.65 -1.25 7.59
C ASP A 89 6.92 -0.83 6.82
N PHE A 90 7.33 -1.64 5.83
CA PHE A 90 8.48 -1.33 4.98
C PHE A 90 8.22 -0.13 4.07
N ILE A 91 6.99 0.03 3.56
CA ILE A 91 6.60 1.21 2.79
C ILE A 91 6.68 2.47 3.66
N SER A 92 6.14 2.43 4.88
CA SER A 92 6.22 3.54 5.84
C SER A 92 7.67 3.92 6.17
N GLU A 93 8.52 2.93 6.46
CA GLU A 93 9.96 3.14 6.67
C GLU A 93 10.64 3.75 5.43
N ALA A 94 10.31 3.24 4.24
CA ALA A 94 10.83 3.75 2.99
C ALA A 94 10.40 5.19 2.70
N PHE A 95 9.33 5.72 3.31
CA PHE A 95 8.95 7.13 3.25
C PHE A 95 9.58 8.00 4.36
N GLY A 96 10.41 7.41 5.22
CA GLY A 96 11.06 8.11 6.34
C GLY A 96 10.13 8.40 7.51
N ILE A 97 9.04 7.63 7.66
CA ILE A 97 8.04 7.80 8.71
C ILE A 97 8.42 6.90 9.91
N LYS A 98 7.52 6.03 10.38
CA LYS A 98 7.78 5.05 11.43
C LYS A 98 8.03 3.68 10.81
N PRO A 99 8.90 2.84 11.40
CA PRO A 99 9.20 1.50 10.87
C PRO A 99 8.04 0.50 11.06
N THR A 100 6.94 0.94 11.69
CA THR A 100 5.74 0.14 11.93
C THR A 100 4.50 1.01 11.81
N ILE A 101 3.42 0.42 11.30
CA ILE A 101 2.09 1.02 11.28
C ILE A 101 1.21 0.37 12.37
N PRO A 102 0.60 1.14 13.28
CA PRO A 102 -0.25 0.60 14.34
C PRO A 102 -1.64 0.19 13.84
N ALA A 103 -2.25 -0.77 14.54
CA ALA A 103 -3.65 -1.15 14.40
C ALA A 103 -4.55 -0.08 15.02
N TYR A 104 -5.58 0.38 14.30
CA TYR A 104 -6.49 1.40 14.81
C TYR A 104 -7.22 0.98 16.09
N LEU A 105 -7.57 -0.30 16.21
CA LEU A 105 -8.30 -0.83 17.37
C LEU A 105 -7.41 -1.19 18.56
N ASP A 106 -6.08 -1.24 18.41
CA ASP A 106 -5.20 -1.62 19.51
C ASP A 106 -5.16 -0.52 20.59
N PRO A 107 -5.61 -0.80 21.83
CA PRO A 107 -5.75 0.20 22.89
C PRO A 107 -4.41 0.77 23.39
N LYS A 108 -3.28 0.22 22.93
CA LYS A 108 -1.94 0.76 23.25
C LYS A 108 -1.62 2.04 22.49
N PHE A 109 -2.33 2.33 21.41
CA PHE A 109 -2.07 3.49 20.56
C PHE A 109 -3.17 4.53 20.70
N ASP A 110 -2.80 5.79 20.48
CA ASP A 110 -3.74 6.89 20.42
C ASP A 110 -3.55 7.77 19.17
N ILE A 111 -4.29 8.87 19.07
CA ILE A 111 -4.26 9.75 17.90
C ILE A 111 -2.87 10.33 17.60
N ARG A 112 -1.99 10.45 18.60
CA ARG A 112 -0.60 10.90 18.42
C ARG A 112 0.21 9.86 17.66
N ASP A 113 -0.04 8.59 17.92
CA ASP A 113 0.60 7.50 17.20
C ASP A 113 0.09 7.42 15.75
N PHE A 114 -1.22 7.60 15.58
CA PHE A 114 -1.92 7.53 14.30
C PHE A 114 -1.68 8.73 13.38
N ALA A 115 -1.13 9.83 13.89
CA ALA A 115 -0.84 11.03 13.09
C ALA A 115 0.21 10.79 12.00
N SER A 116 1.07 9.77 12.14
CA SER A 116 2.08 9.40 11.15
C SER A 116 1.75 8.12 10.37
N GLY A 117 0.71 7.39 10.77
CA GLY A 117 0.25 6.20 10.08
C GLY A 117 -0.68 5.34 10.91
N VAL A 118 -1.62 4.69 10.25
CA VAL A 118 -2.67 3.88 10.89
C VAL A 118 -3.20 2.84 9.90
N SER A 119 -3.52 1.64 10.38
CA SER A 119 -4.20 0.61 9.60
C SER A 119 -5.57 0.27 10.17
N PHE A 120 -6.57 0.28 9.29
CA PHE A 120 -7.94 -0.18 9.55
C PHE A 120 -8.18 -1.60 9.04
N ALA A 121 -7.19 -2.18 8.35
CA ALA A 121 -7.27 -3.49 7.74
C ALA A 121 -7.63 -4.60 8.73
N SER A 122 -8.34 -5.60 8.26
CA SER A 122 -8.75 -6.77 9.04
C SER A 122 -8.56 -8.03 8.23
N ALA A 123 -7.85 -9.02 8.80
CA ALA A 123 -7.70 -10.32 8.15
C ALA A 123 -9.05 -10.97 7.82
N GLY A 124 -9.13 -11.61 6.64
CA GLY A 124 -10.33 -12.26 6.10
C GLY A 124 -11.26 -11.31 5.34
N THR A 125 -10.96 -10.01 5.33
CA THR A 125 -11.81 -9.02 4.67
C THR A 125 -11.70 -9.13 3.16
N GLY A 126 -12.83 -8.96 2.48
CA GLY A 126 -12.94 -8.80 1.05
C GLY A 126 -13.72 -7.53 0.70
N TYR A 127 -13.77 -7.16 -0.57
CA TYR A 127 -14.63 -6.08 -1.04
C TYR A 127 -16.11 -6.38 -0.75
N ASP A 128 -16.54 -7.63 -0.96
CA ASP A 128 -17.89 -8.08 -0.70
C ASP A 128 -18.11 -8.31 0.80
N ASN A 129 -19.15 -7.70 1.37
CA ASN A 129 -19.52 -7.90 2.78
C ASN A 129 -19.72 -9.36 3.13
N ALA A 130 -20.25 -10.17 2.21
CA ALA A 130 -20.46 -11.60 2.45
C ALA A 130 -19.14 -12.35 2.70
N THR A 131 -18.02 -11.84 2.20
CA THR A 131 -16.68 -12.40 2.46
C THR A 131 -16.33 -12.24 3.94
N SER A 132 -16.55 -11.06 4.53
CA SER A 132 -16.26 -10.81 5.94
C SER A 132 -17.18 -11.57 6.89
N ASP A 133 -18.39 -11.91 6.46
CA ASP A 133 -19.35 -12.70 7.24
C ASP A 133 -18.87 -14.15 7.47
N VAL A 134 -18.02 -14.70 6.58
CA VAL A 134 -17.53 -16.10 6.66
C VAL A 134 -16.82 -16.36 8.00
N LEU A 135 -16.00 -15.42 8.45
CA LEU A 135 -15.21 -15.55 9.68
C LEU A 135 -15.52 -14.46 10.72
N SER A 136 -16.65 -13.76 10.56
CA SER A 136 -17.08 -12.65 11.43
C SER A 136 -15.97 -11.61 11.65
N VAL A 137 -15.34 -11.16 10.56
CA VAL A 137 -14.24 -10.17 10.59
C VAL A 137 -14.76 -8.76 10.30
N ILE A 138 -13.91 -7.74 10.36
CA ILE A 138 -14.35 -6.35 10.11
C ILE A 138 -14.65 -6.22 8.61
N PRO A 139 -15.86 -5.85 8.20
CA PRO A 139 -16.16 -5.69 6.78
C PRO A 139 -15.54 -4.41 6.20
N PHE A 140 -15.28 -4.39 4.90
CA PHE A 140 -14.55 -3.29 4.25
C PHE A 140 -15.22 -1.91 4.43
N TRP A 141 -16.56 -1.85 4.42
CA TRP A 141 -17.29 -0.62 4.73
C TRP A 141 -17.04 -0.12 6.17
N LYS A 142 -16.77 -1.02 7.12
CA LYS A 142 -16.50 -0.66 8.51
C LYS A 142 -15.11 -0.05 8.65
N GLU A 143 -14.15 -0.47 7.84
CA GLU A 143 -12.84 0.20 7.76
C GLU A 143 -12.99 1.67 7.33
N MET A 144 -13.89 1.97 6.39
CA MET A 144 -14.24 3.35 6.01
C MET A 144 -14.87 4.13 7.17
N GLU A 145 -15.72 3.51 8.00
CA GLU A 145 -16.25 4.16 9.19
C GLU A 145 -15.16 4.48 10.21
N TYR A 146 -14.23 3.56 10.45
CA TYR A 146 -13.08 3.82 11.31
C TYR A 146 -12.19 4.94 10.78
N TYR A 147 -12.05 5.04 9.46
CA TYR A 147 -11.35 6.17 8.85
C TYR A 147 -12.07 7.50 9.10
N LYS A 148 -13.40 7.56 8.95
CA LYS A 148 -14.19 8.76 9.27
C LYS A 148 -14.05 9.15 10.75
N GLU A 149 -14.06 8.17 11.66
CA GLU A 149 -13.81 8.39 13.09
C GLU A 149 -12.38 8.91 13.33
N TYR A 150 -11.38 8.29 12.71
CA TYR A 150 -9.98 8.74 12.75
C TYR A 150 -9.85 10.19 12.27
N GLN A 151 -10.47 10.58 11.15
CA GLN A 151 -10.41 11.96 10.66
C GLN A 151 -10.97 12.96 11.68
N SER A 152 -12.05 12.61 12.38
CA SER A 152 -12.60 13.43 13.47
C SER A 152 -11.61 13.60 14.62
N LYS A 153 -11.02 12.49 15.10
CA LYS A 153 -9.99 12.51 16.15
C LYS A 153 -8.77 13.33 15.71
N LEU A 154 -8.32 13.15 14.47
CA LEU A 154 -7.17 13.85 13.91
C LEU A 154 -7.40 15.36 13.84
N ARG A 155 -8.59 15.79 13.41
CA ARG A 155 -8.99 17.22 13.42
C ARG A 155 -9.04 17.78 14.83
N GLY A 156 -9.52 17.00 15.80
CA GLY A 156 -9.47 17.39 17.22
C GLY A 156 -8.05 17.55 17.76
N TYR A 157 -7.10 16.75 17.27
CA TYR A 157 -5.70 16.77 17.72
C TYR A 157 -4.84 17.85 17.02
N LEU A 158 -4.94 17.99 15.70
CA LEU A 158 -4.09 18.89 14.90
C LEU A 158 -4.75 20.23 14.55
N GLY A 159 -6.08 20.33 14.70
CA GLY A 159 -6.89 21.37 14.08
C GLY A 159 -7.26 21.02 12.63
N ASN A 160 -8.33 21.66 12.13
CA ASN A 160 -8.93 21.34 10.83
C ASN A 160 -7.94 21.50 9.66
N ASP A 161 -7.24 22.63 9.57
CA ASP A 161 -6.39 22.95 8.43
C ASP A 161 -5.22 21.96 8.31
N LYS A 162 -4.52 21.71 9.41
CA LYS A 162 -3.39 20.76 9.45
C LYS A 162 -3.83 19.33 9.22
N ALA A 163 -4.97 18.92 9.78
CA ALA A 163 -5.51 17.58 9.54
C ALA A 163 -5.90 17.38 8.07
N ASN A 164 -6.56 18.37 7.45
CA ASN A 164 -6.95 18.29 6.05
C ASN A 164 -5.71 18.28 5.13
N GLN A 165 -4.68 19.08 5.44
CA GLN A 165 -3.41 19.04 4.72
C GLN A 165 -2.77 17.65 4.82
N LEU A 166 -2.63 17.13 6.04
CA LEU A 166 -2.06 15.80 6.30
C LEU A 166 -2.80 14.72 5.50
N LEU A 167 -4.12 14.67 5.59
CA LEU A 167 -4.95 13.70 4.87
C LEU A 167 -4.79 13.82 3.35
N SER A 168 -4.69 15.03 2.80
CA SER A 168 -4.49 15.22 1.36
C SER A 168 -3.10 14.81 0.88
N GLU A 169 -2.07 14.97 1.73
CA GLU A 169 -0.68 14.65 1.40
C GLU A 169 -0.30 13.21 1.73
N SER A 170 -1.09 12.52 2.56
CA SER A 170 -0.91 11.12 2.95
C SER A 170 -1.14 10.11 1.84
N LEU A 171 -0.41 9.01 1.92
CA LEU A 171 -0.59 7.85 1.06
C LEU A 171 -1.67 6.93 1.66
N HIS A 172 -2.71 6.65 0.87
CA HIS A 172 -3.75 5.69 1.23
C HIS A 172 -3.46 4.36 0.51
N LEU A 173 -3.22 3.28 1.26
CA LEU A 173 -2.91 1.95 0.72
C LEU A 173 -4.10 1.02 0.89
N LEU A 174 -4.50 0.36 -0.19
CA LEU A 174 -5.53 -0.67 -0.22
C LEU A 174 -4.90 -1.99 -0.67
N SER A 175 -5.07 -3.06 0.11
CA SER A 175 -4.63 -4.41 -0.25
C SER A 175 -5.70 -5.42 0.12
N ILE A 176 -6.52 -5.79 -0.85
CA ILE A 176 -7.76 -6.54 -0.63
C ILE A 176 -8.22 -7.21 -1.93
N GLY A 177 -9.00 -8.29 -1.80
CA GLY A 177 -9.69 -8.93 -2.91
C GLY A 177 -9.47 -10.43 -3.02
N THR A 178 -8.35 -10.94 -2.50
CA THR A 178 -8.02 -12.38 -2.59
C THR A 178 -9.07 -13.25 -1.88
N ASN A 179 -9.56 -12.79 -0.73
CA ASN A 179 -10.55 -13.54 0.08
C ASN A 179 -11.91 -13.61 -0.61
N ASP A 180 -12.30 -12.61 -1.42
CA ASP A 180 -13.57 -12.65 -2.16
C ASP A 180 -13.63 -13.85 -3.10
N PHE A 181 -12.50 -14.21 -3.72
CA PHE A 181 -12.42 -15.38 -4.57
C PHE A 181 -12.22 -16.66 -3.76
N LEU A 182 -11.18 -16.71 -2.92
CA LEU A 182 -10.77 -17.96 -2.28
C LEU A 182 -11.64 -18.35 -1.09
N GLU A 183 -11.95 -17.40 -0.20
CA GLU A 183 -12.70 -17.70 1.04
C GLU A 183 -14.22 -17.61 0.84
N ASN A 184 -14.69 -16.92 -0.20
CA ASN A 184 -16.11 -16.76 -0.48
C ASN A 184 -16.55 -17.46 -1.78
N TYR A 185 -16.17 -16.97 -2.96
CA TYR A 185 -16.71 -17.43 -4.24
C TYR A 185 -16.45 -18.91 -4.55
N TYR A 186 -15.23 -19.39 -4.32
CA TYR A 186 -14.82 -20.77 -4.62
C TYR A 186 -15.07 -21.74 -3.46
N THR A 187 -14.99 -21.27 -2.21
CA THR A 187 -15.21 -22.12 -1.03
C THR A 187 -16.70 -22.39 -0.80
N PHE A 188 -17.59 -21.42 -1.07
CA PHE A 188 -19.02 -21.56 -0.82
C PHE A 188 -19.85 -21.39 -2.10
N PRO A 189 -20.91 -22.21 -2.29
CA PRO A 189 -21.73 -22.15 -3.51
C PRO A 189 -22.61 -20.89 -3.59
N THR A 190 -22.74 -20.12 -2.50
CA THR A 190 -23.67 -18.98 -2.44
C THR A 190 -23.36 -17.94 -3.51
N ARG A 191 -22.12 -17.45 -3.60
CA ARG A 191 -21.77 -16.42 -4.60
C ARG A 191 -21.62 -16.98 -6.00
N SER A 192 -21.03 -18.15 -6.17
CA SER A 192 -20.91 -18.82 -7.48
C SER A 192 -22.26 -19.26 -8.08
N SER A 193 -23.32 -19.41 -7.27
CA SER A 193 -24.69 -19.61 -7.77
C SER A 193 -25.40 -18.32 -8.20
N GLN A 194 -24.94 -17.16 -7.74
CA GLN A 194 -25.53 -15.85 -8.03
C GLN A 194 -24.83 -15.14 -9.19
N TYR A 195 -23.51 -15.35 -9.32
CA TYR A 195 -22.67 -14.69 -10.30
C TYR A 195 -21.82 -15.71 -11.03
N ARG A 196 -21.64 -15.52 -12.33
CA ARG A 196 -20.44 -16.04 -13.00
C ARG A 196 -19.23 -15.26 -12.53
N VAL A 197 -18.04 -15.85 -12.69
CA VAL A 197 -16.80 -15.25 -12.16
C VAL A 197 -16.52 -13.88 -12.78
N ASP A 198 -16.77 -13.71 -14.08
CA ASP A 198 -16.63 -12.43 -14.79
C ASP A 198 -17.55 -11.34 -14.23
N GLN A 199 -18.78 -11.72 -13.85
CA GLN A 199 -19.75 -10.80 -13.24
C GLN A 199 -19.40 -10.48 -11.79
N TYR A 200 -18.81 -11.44 -11.07
CA TYR A 200 -18.36 -11.21 -9.71
C TYR A 200 -17.15 -10.26 -9.68
N GLU A 201 -16.21 -10.40 -10.61
CA GLU A 201 -15.13 -9.42 -10.81
C GLU A 201 -15.69 -8.01 -11.02
N ASP A 202 -16.66 -7.84 -11.93
CA ASP A 202 -17.26 -6.53 -12.21
C ASP A 202 -17.97 -5.94 -10.98
N PHE A 203 -18.63 -6.79 -10.19
CA PHE A 203 -19.24 -6.40 -8.92
C PHE A 203 -18.20 -5.88 -7.91
N LEU A 204 -17.08 -6.59 -7.73
CA LEU A 204 -16.00 -6.18 -6.83
C LEU A 204 -15.30 -4.90 -7.32
N ILE A 205 -15.12 -4.73 -8.64
CA ILE A 205 -14.60 -3.48 -9.22
C ILE A 205 -15.52 -2.29 -8.93
N GLY A 206 -16.83 -2.48 -8.99
CA GLY A 206 -17.81 -1.47 -8.58
C GLY A 206 -17.60 -1.01 -7.13
N ILE A 207 -17.44 -1.97 -6.21
CA ILE A 207 -17.18 -1.68 -4.79
C ILE A 207 -15.85 -0.94 -4.61
N ALA A 208 -14.79 -1.39 -5.30
CA ALA A 208 -13.48 -0.74 -5.25
C ALA A 208 -13.56 0.72 -5.72
N SER A 209 -14.27 0.96 -6.83
CA SER A 209 -14.51 2.29 -7.38
C SER A 209 -15.26 3.19 -6.40
N ASP A 210 -16.35 2.68 -5.80
CA ASP A 210 -17.13 3.42 -4.80
C ASP A 210 -16.30 3.79 -3.57
N PHE A 211 -15.47 2.87 -3.09
CA PHE A 211 -14.59 3.12 -1.94
C PHE A 211 -13.55 4.19 -2.25
N ILE A 212 -12.91 4.14 -3.43
CA ILE A 212 -11.95 5.17 -3.87
C ILE A 212 -12.63 6.53 -4.01
N MET A 213 -13.83 6.57 -4.59
CA MET A 213 -14.61 7.81 -4.68
C MET A 213 -14.93 8.39 -3.30
N GLU A 214 -15.26 7.54 -2.32
CA GLU A 214 -15.49 7.98 -0.95
C GLU A 214 -14.21 8.50 -0.27
N LEU A 215 -13.08 7.82 -0.41
CA LEU A 215 -11.78 8.34 0.05
C LEU A 215 -11.48 9.72 -0.55
N TYR A 216 -11.72 9.88 -1.86
CA TYR A 216 -11.52 11.14 -2.55
C TYR A 216 -12.41 12.27 -2.00
N LYS A 217 -13.70 11.99 -1.76
CA LYS A 217 -14.64 12.93 -1.11
C LYS A 217 -14.18 13.32 0.29
N LEU A 218 -13.55 12.39 1.01
CA LEU A 218 -12.99 12.60 2.35
C LEU A 218 -11.62 13.29 2.34
N GLY A 219 -11.08 13.64 1.17
CA GLY A 219 -9.86 14.45 1.04
C GLY A 219 -8.61 13.68 0.62
N ALA A 220 -8.68 12.36 0.44
CA ALA A 220 -7.55 11.58 -0.06
C ALA A 220 -7.18 12.02 -1.49
N ARG A 221 -5.88 12.19 -1.75
CA ARG A 221 -5.38 12.52 -3.10
C ARG A 221 -4.37 11.51 -3.63
N LYS A 222 -3.64 10.81 -2.76
CA LYS A 222 -2.64 9.81 -3.15
C LYS A 222 -3.11 8.44 -2.70
N ILE A 223 -3.48 7.58 -3.66
CA ILE A 223 -4.04 6.26 -3.40
C ILE A 223 -3.20 5.22 -4.14
N ALA A 224 -2.87 4.13 -3.45
CA ALA A 224 -2.23 2.96 -4.02
C ALA A 224 -3.10 1.74 -3.73
N ILE A 225 -3.65 1.13 -4.77
CA ILE A 225 -4.54 -0.04 -4.69
C ILE A 225 -3.85 -1.26 -5.29
N GLY A 226 -3.60 -2.27 -4.45
CA GLY A 226 -2.91 -3.49 -4.84
C GLY A 226 -3.73 -4.36 -5.78
N GLY A 227 -3.08 -4.88 -6.81
CA GLY A 227 -3.64 -5.99 -7.60
C GLY A 227 -3.59 -7.32 -6.85
N LEU A 228 -4.35 -8.30 -7.34
CA LEU A 228 -4.33 -9.66 -6.83
C LEU A 228 -2.99 -10.35 -7.15
N PRO A 229 -2.43 -11.12 -6.20
CA PRO A 229 -1.25 -11.95 -6.43
C PRO A 229 -1.59 -13.18 -7.31
N PRO A 230 -0.62 -14.02 -7.70
CA PRO A 230 -0.90 -15.35 -8.27
C PRO A 230 -1.56 -16.24 -7.21
N MET A 231 -2.86 -16.03 -6.97
CA MET A 231 -3.56 -16.58 -5.81
C MET A 231 -3.71 -18.11 -5.88
N GLY A 232 -3.72 -18.69 -7.09
CA GLY A 232 -3.66 -20.14 -7.28
C GLY A 232 -2.34 -20.76 -6.86
N CYS A 233 -1.29 -19.95 -6.64
CA CYS A 233 0.00 -20.39 -6.13
C CYS A 233 0.14 -20.23 -4.61
N LEU A 234 -0.89 -19.77 -3.90
CA LEU A 234 -0.82 -19.65 -2.45
C LEU A 234 -0.61 -21.03 -1.79
N PRO A 235 0.12 -21.10 -0.66
CA PRO A 235 0.46 -22.38 -0.04
C PRO A 235 -0.74 -23.25 0.28
N LEU A 236 -1.86 -22.67 0.73
CA LEU A 236 -3.09 -23.40 1.03
C LEU A 236 -3.65 -24.06 -0.24
N GLU A 237 -3.85 -23.28 -1.30
CA GLU A 237 -4.38 -23.77 -2.59
C GLU A 237 -3.51 -24.85 -3.22
N ARG A 238 -2.18 -24.69 -3.15
CA ARG A 238 -1.25 -25.72 -3.63
C ARG A 238 -1.30 -26.99 -2.77
N THR A 239 -1.46 -26.85 -1.46
CA THR A 239 -1.51 -28.01 -0.56
C THR A 239 -2.80 -28.80 -0.76
N THR A 240 -3.92 -28.12 -1.02
CA THR A 240 -5.22 -28.76 -1.29
C THR A 240 -5.37 -29.28 -2.72
N ASN A 241 -4.52 -28.84 -3.65
CA ASN A 241 -4.45 -29.32 -5.04
C ASN A 241 -3.77 -30.71 -5.17
N ILE A 242 -4.30 -31.70 -4.43
CA ILE A 242 -3.73 -33.06 -4.31
C ILE A 242 -3.66 -33.77 -5.66
N MET A 243 -4.65 -33.55 -6.54
CA MET A 243 -4.74 -34.22 -7.84
C MET A 243 -3.67 -33.75 -8.85
N HIS A 244 -3.06 -32.58 -8.62
CA HIS A 244 -2.05 -32.00 -9.50
C HIS A 244 -0.70 -31.78 -8.80
N GLY A 245 -0.41 -32.56 -7.75
CA GLY A 245 0.93 -32.61 -7.14
C GLY A 245 1.41 -31.28 -6.57
N SER A 246 0.50 -30.48 -6.02
CA SER A 246 0.79 -29.14 -5.48
C SER A 246 1.31 -28.11 -6.49
N ALA A 247 0.96 -28.29 -7.76
CA ALA A 247 1.02 -27.23 -8.75
C ALA A 247 0.08 -26.07 -8.40
N CYS A 248 0.34 -24.89 -8.97
CA CYS A 248 -0.60 -23.78 -8.86
C CYS A 248 -1.94 -24.15 -9.53
N ILE A 249 -3.03 -23.61 -9.01
CA ILE A 249 -4.35 -23.71 -9.63
C ILE A 249 -4.46 -22.61 -10.69
N GLU A 250 -4.28 -22.97 -11.97
CA GLU A 250 -4.23 -22.01 -13.06
C GLU A 250 -5.54 -21.25 -13.27
N GLU A 251 -6.69 -21.85 -12.94
CA GLU A 251 -7.99 -21.16 -12.98
C GLU A 251 -7.98 -19.91 -12.08
N TYR A 252 -7.52 -20.05 -10.84
CA TYR A 252 -7.46 -18.93 -9.90
C TYR A 252 -6.44 -17.88 -10.33
N ASN A 253 -5.33 -18.29 -10.92
CA ASN A 253 -4.34 -17.38 -11.49
C ASN A 253 -4.89 -16.57 -12.68
N ASN A 254 -5.73 -17.17 -13.52
CA ASN A 254 -6.36 -16.48 -14.64
C ASN A 254 -7.37 -15.43 -14.15
N VAL A 255 -8.20 -15.77 -13.17
CA VAL A 255 -9.12 -14.80 -12.53
C VAL A 255 -8.35 -13.65 -11.89
N ALA A 256 -7.23 -13.92 -11.22
CA ALA A 256 -6.39 -12.84 -10.69
C ALA A 256 -5.87 -11.89 -11.78
N LYS A 257 -5.49 -12.41 -12.95
CA LYS A 257 -5.05 -11.59 -14.09
C LYS A 257 -6.20 -10.78 -14.67
N ASP A 258 -7.35 -11.41 -14.90
CA ASP A 258 -8.53 -10.78 -15.50
C ASP A 258 -9.05 -9.65 -14.59
N PHE A 259 -9.19 -9.92 -13.30
CA PHE A 259 -9.49 -8.90 -12.29
C PHE A 259 -8.48 -7.75 -12.29
N ASN A 260 -7.18 -8.06 -12.36
CA ASN A 260 -6.14 -7.03 -12.39
C ASN A 260 -6.23 -6.12 -13.63
N VAL A 261 -6.59 -6.66 -14.79
CA VAL A 261 -6.82 -5.87 -16.01
C VAL A 261 -8.01 -4.93 -15.81
N LYS A 262 -9.12 -5.43 -15.26
CA LYS A 262 -10.31 -4.61 -14.97
C LYS A 262 -10.01 -3.50 -13.95
N LEU A 263 -9.28 -3.83 -12.89
CA LEU A 263 -8.87 -2.86 -11.87
C LEU A 263 -7.96 -1.78 -12.45
N GLN A 264 -7.02 -2.16 -13.32
CA GLN A 264 -6.15 -1.21 -14.00
C GLN A 264 -6.95 -0.24 -14.88
N ALA A 265 -7.97 -0.73 -15.60
CA ALA A 265 -8.84 0.10 -16.41
C ALA A 265 -9.65 1.08 -15.55
N ASN A 266 -10.25 0.61 -14.45
CA ASN A 266 -10.99 1.46 -13.51
C ASN A 266 -10.09 2.52 -12.87
N VAL A 267 -8.86 2.18 -12.47
CA VAL A 267 -7.87 3.15 -11.95
C VAL A 267 -7.53 4.21 -13.00
N ALA A 268 -7.38 3.83 -14.27
CA ALA A 268 -7.12 4.78 -15.35
C ALA A 268 -8.30 5.74 -15.57
N GLU A 269 -9.54 5.24 -15.49
CA GLU A 269 -10.76 6.04 -15.58
C GLU A 269 -10.88 7.03 -14.42
N LEU A 270 -10.73 6.58 -13.18
CA LEU A 270 -10.82 7.44 -11.99
C LEU A 270 -9.75 8.54 -11.98
N ASN A 271 -8.52 8.25 -12.43
CA ASN A 271 -7.48 9.28 -12.57
C ASN A 271 -7.84 10.36 -13.61
N ARG A 272 -8.61 10.01 -14.64
CA ARG A 272 -9.07 10.97 -15.66
C ARG A 272 -10.22 11.83 -15.16
N GLU A 273 -11.10 11.27 -14.34
CA GLU A 273 -12.34 11.94 -13.88
C GLU A 273 -12.14 12.77 -12.61
N LEU A 274 -11.30 12.31 -11.68
CA LEU A 274 -11.14 12.93 -10.37
C LEU A 274 -9.97 13.91 -10.38
N ARG A 275 -10.29 15.20 -10.42
CA ARG A 275 -9.27 16.26 -10.48
C ARG A 275 -8.34 16.22 -9.27
N GLY A 276 -7.04 16.11 -9.55
CA GLY A 276 -5.99 16.16 -8.53
C GLY A 276 -5.84 14.87 -7.72
N ILE A 277 -6.54 13.80 -8.07
CA ILE A 277 -6.24 12.47 -7.55
C ILE A 277 -5.01 11.90 -8.27
N GLN A 278 -4.28 11.06 -7.55
CA GLN A 278 -3.20 10.23 -8.05
C GLN A 278 -3.45 8.82 -7.52
N ILE A 279 -3.99 7.96 -8.38
CA ILE A 279 -4.21 6.56 -8.07
C ILE A 279 -3.18 5.73 -8.82
N VAL A 280 -2.49 4.86 -8.09
CA VAL A 280 -1.53 3.92 -8.66
C VAL A 280 -1.95 2.50 -8.33
N MET A 281 -1.72 1.59 -9.27
CA MET A 281 -1.99 0.17 -9.06
C MET A 281 -0.66 -0.59 -9.03
N PRO A 282 -0.01 -0.76 -7.86
CA PRO A 282 1.08 -1.70 -7.73
C PRO A 282 0.54 -3.12 -7.96
N ASN A 283 1.02 -3.78 -9.01
CA ASN A 283 0.66 -5.15 -9.31
C ASN A 283 1.76 -6.10 -8.78
N PRO A 284 1.49 -6.88 -7.71
CA PRO A 284 2.45 -7.83 -7.17
C PRO A 284 2.60 -9.10 -8.02
N TYR A 285 1.69 -9.33 -8.97
CA TYR A 285 1.50 -10.63 -9.62
C TYR A 285 2.80 -11.20 -10.21
N ASP A 286 3.39 -10.49 -11.17
CA ASP A 286 4.55 -11.00 -11.92
C ASP A 286 5.77 -11.20 -11.02
N LYS A 287 5.99 -10.28 -10.08
CA LYS A 287 7.14 -10.34 -9.17
C LYS A 287 7.02 -11.47 -8.16
N LEU A 288 5.82 -11.69 -7.61
CA LEU A 288 5.58 -12.85 -6.74
C LEU A 288 5.68 -14.16 -7.51
N LEU A 289 5.15 -14.22 -8.73
CA LEU A 289 5.25 -15.41 -9.57
C LEU A 289 6.72 -15.72 -9.92
N GLU A 290 7.51 -14.69 -10.24
CA GLU A 290 8.96 -14.81 -10.47
C GLU A 290 9.69 -15.39 -9.26
N MET A 291 9.38 -14.92 -8.05
CA MET A 291 9.95 -15.46 -6.80
C MET A 291 9.55 -16.91 -6.57
N ILE A 292 8.30 -17.28 -6.86
CA ILE A 292 7.78 -18.65 -6.70
C ILE A 292 8.48 -19.60 -7.68
N GLN A 293 8.68 -19.17 -8.93
CA GLN A 293 9.34 -19.97 -9.96
C GLN A 293 10.87 -20.01 -9.78
N ASN A 294 11.46 -18.99 -9.16
CA ASN A 294 12.89 -18.85 -8.97
C ASN A 294 13.23 -18.59 -7.48
N PRO A 295 13.06 -19.59 -6.60
CA PRO A 295 13.22 -19.40 -5.15
C PRO A 295 14.62 -18.94 -4.74
N GLY A 296 15.66 -19.24 -5.52
CA GLY A 296 17.03 -18.76 -5.32
C GLY A 296 17.22 -17.25 -5.47
N LEU A 297 16.26 -16.54 -6.06
CA LEU A 297 16.27 -15.07 -6.24
C LEU A 297 15.34 -14.34 -5.27
N SER A 298 14.66 -15.06 -4.37
CA SER A 298 13.60 -14.50 -3.50
C SER A 298 14.08 -13.31 -2.65
N VAL A 299 15.26 -13.40 -2.05
CA VAL A 299 15.83 -12.32 -1.21
C VAL A 299 16.13 -11.05 -2.02
N SER A 300 16.76 -11.19 -3.20
CA SER A 300 17.06 -10.06 -4.07
C SER A 300 15.79 -9.44 -4.65
N LEU A 301 14.83 -10.28 -5.05
CA LEU A 301 13.56 -9.83 -5.60
C LEU A 301 12.68 -9.14 -4.54
N GLN A 302 12.73 -9.57 -3.27
CA GLN A 302 11.96 -8.93 -2.19
C GLN A 302 12.47 -7.51 -1.90
N GLN A 303 13.80 -7.33 -1.88
CA GLN A 303 14.42 -6.01 -1.78
C GLN A 303 14.09 -5.15 -3.00
N GLU A 304 14.22 -5.69 -4.21
CA GLU A 304 13.84 -5.00 -5.44
C GLU A 304 12.37 -4.62 -5.47
N PHE A 305 11.47 -5.49 -5.03
CA PHE A 305 10.03 -5.24 -5.02
C PHE A 305 9.65 -4.13 -4.04
N THR A 306 10.27 -4.11 -2.85
CA THR A 306 10.07 -3.03 -1.86
C THR A 306 10.63 -1.70 -2.38
N VAL A 307 11.80 -1.73 -3.01
CA VAL A 307 12.41 -0.56 -3.65
C VAL A 307 11.61 -0.11 -4.88
N LEU A 308 11.03 -1.04 -5.66
CA LEU A 308 10.25 -0.76 -6.86
C LEU A 308 8.87 -0.21 -6.50
N ILE A 309 8.21 -0.74 -5.48
CA ILE A 309 6.95 -0.19 -4.97
C ILE A 309 7.23 1.20 -4.42
N SER A 310 8.20 1.37 -3.53
CA SER A 310 8.51 2.69 -2.97
C SER A 310 8.97 3.68 -4.04
N ARG A 311 9.74 3.26 -5.05
CA ARG A 311 10.14 4.10 -6.19
C ARG A 311 8.99 4.39 -7.14
N LYS A 312 8.16 3.41 -7.52
CA LYS A 312 6.99 3.66 -8.38
C LYS A 312 6.01 4.57 -7.67
N ILE A 313 5.71 4.31 -6.39
CA ILE A 313 4.86 5.18 -5.58
C ILE A 313 5.53 6.57 -5.46
N ARG A 314 6.83 6.68 -5.16
CA ARG A 314 7.52 7.98 -5.11
C ARG A 314 7.50 8.71 -6.44
N ILE A 315 7.87 8.05 -7.54
CA ILE A 315 7.91 8.64 -8.90
C ILE A 315 6.51 9.08 -9.30
N LEU A 316 5.48 8.26 -9.07
CA LEU A 316 4.10 8.58 -9.44
C LEU A 316 3.52 9.70 -8.57
N ILE A 317 3.97 9.85 -7.32
CA ILE A 317 3.53 10.92 -6.41
C ILE A 317 4.35 12.21 -6.57
N SER A 318 5.62 12.12 -7.00
CA SER A 318 6.53 13.27 -7.14
C SER A 318 6.54 13.90 -8.53
N SER A 319 5.73 13.40 -9.47
CA SER A 319 5.84 13.79 -10.89
C SER A 319 5.24 15.17 -11.25
N TYR A 320 4.66 15.93 -10.31
CA TYR A 320 4.19 17.30 -10.56
C TYR A 320 4.27 18.18 -9.31
#